data_AF-G3LK14-F1
#
_entry.id   AF-G3LK14-F1
#
_cell.length_a   1.000
_cell.length_b   1.000
_cell.length_c   1.000
_cell.angle_alpha   90.00
_cell.angle_beta   90.00
_cell.angle_gamma   90.00
#
_symmetry.space_group_name_H-M   'P 1'
#
loop_
_entity.id
_entity.type
_entity.pdbx_description
1 polymer ?
#
loop_
_entity_poly.entity_id
_entity_poly.type
_entity_poly.pdbx_seq_one_letter_code
_entity_poly.pdbx_strand_id
1 'polypeptide(L)'
;GLLVDLWGKAGNVEKAWQWYQAMLHAGLLPNVPTCNSLLSTFLRVNKIAEAYDLLQNMLALGLRPSLQTYTLLLSCCTDGRSKLDMGFCGQLMASTGHPAHMFLLKMPAAGPDGQNVRNHANNFLNLMHSEDRESKRGLVDAVVDFLHKSGQKEEAGSVWEVAAQKNVFPDALREKSSSYWLINLHVMSEGTAITALSRTLA
;
A
#
# COMPACT_ATOMS: atom_id res chain seq x y z
N GLY A 1 9.15 -17.58 10.85
CA GLY A 1 7.88 -16.83 10.77
C GLY A 1 7.60 -16.01 12.02
N LEU A 2 6.97 -16.60 13.04
CA LEU A 2 6.48 -15.87 14.23
C LEU A 2 7.56 -15.03 14.95
N LEU A 3 8.77 -15.55 15.11
CA LEU A 3 9.86 -14.81 15.76
C LEU A 3 10.30 -13.60 14.93
N VAL A 4 10.34 -13.71 13.60
CA VAL A 4 10.64 -12.59 12.70
C VAL A 4 9.58 -11.50 12.86
N ASP A 5 8.29 -11.88 12.87
CA ASP A 5 7.18 -10.95 13.06
C ASP A 5 7.22 -10.27 14.44
N LEU A 6 7.46 -11.04 15.51
CA LEU A 6 7.52 -10.53 16.88
C LEU A 6 8.64 -9.50 17.05
N TRP A 7 9.86 -9.83 16.63
CA TRP A 7 10.99 -8.90 16.73
C TRP A 7 10.84 -7.70 15.78
N GLY A 8 10.27 -7.94 14.60
CA GLY A 8 9.95 -6.88 13.64
C GLY A 8 8.97 -5.86 14.22
N LYS A 9 7.85 -6.32 14.78
CA LYS A 9 6.87 -5.45 15.46
C LYS A 9 7.47 -4.70 16.64
N ALA A 10 8.37 -5.34 17.39
CA ALA A 10 9.11 -4.71 18.50
C ALA A 10 10.18 -3.69 18.07
N GLY A 11 10.42 -3.49 16.76
CA GLY A 11 11.42 -2.55 16.26
C GLY A 11 12.85 -3.08 16.28
N ASN A 12 13.06 -4.33 16.67
CA ASN A 12 14.39 -4.93 16.74
C ASN A 12 14.75 -5.59 15.40
N VAL A 13 15.30 -4.79 14.49
CA VAL A 13 15.61 -5.20 13.12
C VAL A 13 16.69 -6.27 13.10
N GLU A 14 17.70 -6.14 13.95
CA GLU A 14 18.82 -7.07 14.05
C GLU A 14 18.33 -8.47 14.44
N LYS A 15 17.47 -8.57 15.47
CA LYS A 15 16.90 -9.87 15.88
C LYS A 15 15.94 -10.43 14.84
N ALA A 16 15.11 -9.59 14.22
CA ALA A 16 14.21 -10.04 13.15
C ALA A 16 15.00 -10.66 11.99
N TRP A 17 16.10 -10.01 11.59
CA TRP A 17 17.01 -10.49 10.57
C TRP A 17 17.73 -11.78 10.97
N GLN A 18 18.27 -11.85 12.19
CA GLN A 18 18.92 -13.06 12.71
C GLN A 18 17.99 -14.27 12.67
N TRP A 19 16.73 -14.11 13.09
CA TRP A 19 15.75 -15.19 13.05
C TRP A 19 15.35 -15.58 11.62
N TYR A 20 15.30 -14.61 10.70
CA TYR A 20 15.08 -14.89 9.28
C TYR A 20 16.24 -15.72 8.69
N GLN A 21 17.48 -15.32 8.95
CA GLN A 21 18.66 -16.06 8.52
C GLN A 21 18.72 -17.45 9.16
N ALA A 22 18.45 -17.59 10.46
CA ALA A 22 18.45 -18.87 11.15
C ALA A 22 17.43 -19.85 10.55
N MET A 23 16.25 -19.34 10.16
CA MET A 23 15.24 -20.12 9.45
C MET A 23 15.78 -20.67 8.12
N LEU A 24 16.43 -19.82 7.30
CA LEU A 24 17.04 -20.25 6.04
C LEU A 24 18.16 -21.29 6.24
N HIS A 25 19.05 -21.08 7.22
CA HIS A 25 20.13 -22.02 7.54
C HIS A 25 19.62 -23.39 8.03
N ALA A 26 18.45 -23.40 8.67
CA ALA A 26 17.77 -24.64 9.08
C ALA A 26 17.02 -25.33 7.92
N GLY A 27 17.12 -24.82 6.68
CA GLY A 27 16.42 -25.34 5.51
C GLY A 27 14.92 -25.02 5.49
N LEU A 28 14.46 -24.10 6.34
CA LEU A 28 13.06 -23.68 6.39
C LEU A 28 12.83 -22.51 5.44
N LEU A 29 11.78 -22.62 4.62
CA LEU A 29 11.43 -21.57 3.66
C LEU A 29 10.53 -20.49 4.30
N PRO A 30 10.78 -19.20 4.01
CA PRO A 30 9.86 -18.15 4.36
C PRO A 30 8.54 -18.31 3.62
N ASN A 31 7.49 -17.74 4.20
CA ASN A 31 6.25 -17.44 3.48
C ASN A 31 6.09 -15.93 3.33
N VAL A 32 5.12 -15.51 2.49
CA VAL A 32 4.86 -14.09 2.18
C VAL A 32 4.65 -13.25 3.45
N PRO A 33 3.83 -13.65 4.45
CA PRO A 33 3.69 -12.89 5.69
C PRO A 33 5.01 -12.68 6.44
N THR A 34 5.86 -13.72 6.52
CA THR A 34 7.17 -13.61 7.19
C THR A 34 8.05 -12.56 6.50
N CYS A 35 8.07 -12.58 5.17
CA CYS A 35 8.83 -11.59 4.41
C CYS A 35 8.21 -10.19 4.53
N ASN A 36 6.88 -10.04 4.54
CA ASN A 36 6.23 -8.74 4.73
C ASN A 36 6.56 -8.13 6.10
N SER A 37 6.59 -8.94 7.17
CA SER A 37 6.98 -8.45 8.50
C SER A 37 8.41 -7.95 8.51
N LEU A 38 9.34 -8.68 7.89
CA LEU A 38 10.74 -8.26 7.80
C LEU A 38 10.89 -7.03 6.88
N LEU A 39 10.17 -6.97 5.76
CA LEU A 39 10.14 -5.84 4.85
C LEU A 39 9.69 -4.56 5.56
N SER A 40 8.55 -4.63 6.27
CA SER A 40 8.03 -3.53 7.09
C SER A 40 9.09 -3.03 8.09
N THR A 41 9.82 -3.97 8.69
CA THR A 41 10.88 -3.67 9.65
C THR A 41 12.03 -2.91 9.00
N PHE A 42 12.52 -3.35 7.83
CA PHE A 42 13.57 -2.67 7.08
C PHE A 42 13.15 -1.28 6.59
N LEU A 43 11.96 -1.17 6.03
CA LEU A 43 11.42 0.11 5.53
C LEU A 43 11.33 1.15 6.66
N ARG A 44 10.82 0.77 7.84
CA ARG A 44 10.68 1.68 8.99
C ARG A 44 12.01 2.22 9.51
N VAL A 45 13.11 1.49 9.33
CA VAL A 45 14.46 1.94 9.74
C VAL A 45 15.31 2.42 8.56
N ASN A 46 14.70 2.69 7.40
CA ASN A 46 15.38 3.17 6.20
C ASN A 46 16.51 2.23 5.68
N LYS A 47 16.43 0.93 5.96
CA LYS A 47 17.31 -0.11 5.40
C LYS A 47 16.83 -0.55 4.02
N ILE A 48 16.90 0.38 3.07
CA ILE A 48 16.27 0.24 1.73
C ILE A 48 16.97 -0.82 0.87
N ALA A 49 18.29 -0.95 0.98
CA ALA A 49 19.04 -1.97 0.25
C ALA A 49 18.62 -3.38 0.71
N GLU A 50 18.50 -3.59 2.01
CA GLU A 50 18.07 -4.86 2.59
C GLU A 50 16.60 -5.18 2.26
N ALA A 51 15.74 -4.15 2.20
CA ALA A 51 14.36 -4.30 1.72
C ALA A 51 14.30 -4.75 0.25
N TYR A 52 15.16 -4.19 -0.61
CA TYR A 52 15.28 -4.59 -2.02
C TYR A 52 15.76 -6.04 -2.15
N ASP A 53 16.83 -6.41 -1.45
CA ASP A 53 17.38 -7.76 -1.49
C ASP A 53 16.37 -8.79 -0.98
N LEU A 54 15.60 -8.46 0.06
CA LEU A 54 14.53 -9.32 0.55
C LEU A 54 13.46 -9.57 -0.52
N LEU A 55 13.07 -8.55 -1.28
CA LEU A 55 12.08 -8.69 -2.35
C LEU A 55 12.61 -9.52 -3.52
N GLN A 56 13.88 -9.34 -3.91
CA GLN A 56 14.50 -10.20 -4.92
C GLN A 56 14.57 -11.66 -4.45
N ASN A 57 14.93 -11.88 -3.18
CA ASN A 57 14.93 -13.21 -2.59
C ASN A 57 13.54 -13.84 -2.53
N MET A 58 12.49 -13.06 -2.25
CA MET A 58 11.11 -13.56 -2.34
C MET A 58 10.81 -14.11 -3.74
N LEU A 59 11.13 -13.34 -4.79
CA LEU A 59 10.89 -13.76 -6.17
C LEU A 59 11.72 -14.99 -6.54
N ALA A 60 13.00 -15.04 -6.14
CA ALA A 60 13.88 -16.18 -6.38
C ALA A 60 13.39 -17.48 -5.70
N LEU A 61 12.71 -17.35 -4.55
CA LEU A 61 12.07 -18.45 -3.85
C LEU A 61 10.69 -18.82 -4.41
N GLY A 62 10.24 -18.17 -5.49
CA GLY A 62 8.92 -18.36 -6.09
C GLY A 62 7.76 -17.77 -5.28
N LEU A 63 8.06 -16.96 -4.26
CA LEU A 63 7.05 -16.25 -3.48
C LEU A 63 6.57 -15.02 -4.27
N ARG A 64 5.24 -14.87 -4.38
CA ARG A 64 4.63 -13.70 -5.01
C ARG A 64 4.34 -12.63 -3.96
N PRO A 65 4.87 -11.40 -4.11
CA PRO A 65 4.46 -10.27 -3.30
C PRO A 65 2.93 -10.09 -3.29
N SER A 66 2.41 -9.83 -2.09
CA SER A 66 0.96 -9.67 -1.81
C SER A 66 0.54 -8.20 -1.84
N LEU A 67 -0.77 -7.92 -1.77
CA LEU A 67 -1.27 -6.55 -1.58
C LEU A 67 -0.57 -5.83 -0.42
N GLN A 68 -0.41 -6.51 0.72
CA GLN A 68 0.28 -5.96 1.89
C GLN A 68 1.73 -5.56 1.57
N THR A 69 2.43 -6.33 0.73
CA THR A 69 3.79 -6.00 0.31
C THR A 69 3.83 -4.65 -0.40
N TYR A 70 2.86 -4.39 -1.28
CA TYR A 70 2.76 -3.12 -2.01
C TYR A 70 2.28 -1.96 -1.16
N THR A 71 1.34 -2.21 -0.25
CA THR A 71 0.92 -1.21 0.75
C THR A 71 2.13 -0.73 1.54
N LEU A 72 2.98 -1.64 2.01
CA LEU A 72 4.21 -1.29 2.74
C LEU A 72 5.15 -0.41 1.90
N LEU A 73 5.33 -0.73 0.62
CA LEU A 73 6.17 0.06 -0.29
C LEU A 73 5.61 1.46 -0.47
N LEU A 74 4.35 1.59 -0.88
CA LEU A 74 3.70 2.87 -1.14
C LEU A 74 3.66 3.76 0.10
N SER A 75 3.25 3.21 1.24
CA SER A 75 3.25 3.94 2.51
C SER A 75 4.65 4.39 2.93
N CYS A 76 5.69 3.65 2.58
CA CYS A 76 7.08 4.06 2.85
C CYS A 76 7.51 5.22 1.94
N CYS A 77 7.08 5.27 0.66
CA CYS A 77 7.39 6.41 -0.22
C CYS A 77 6.70 7.69 0.25
N THR A 78 5.56 7.56 0.93
CA THR A 78 4.77 8.71 1.40
C THR A 78 5.05 9.11 2.85
N ASP A 79 5.81 8.33 3.63
CA ASP A 79 6.28 8.73 4.96
C ASP A 79 7.38 9.80 4.79
N GLY A 80 7.14 11.01 5.31
CA GLY A 80 8.08 12.12 5.22
C GLY A 80 9.43 11.88 5.93
N ARG A 81 9.57 10.79 6.69
CA ARG A 81 10.83 10.36 7.33
C ARG A 81 11.61 9.34 6.49
N SER A 82 11.03 8.87 5.39
CA SER A 82 11.64 7.87 4.55
C SER A 82 12.67 8.48 3.61
N LYS A 83 13.80 7.79 3.41
CA LYS A 83 14.77 8.10 2.36
C LYS A 83 14.39 7.45 1.02
N LEU A 84 13.30 6.69 1.00
CA LEU A 84 12.83 6.00 -0.18
C LEU A 84 12.22 7.00 -1.15
N ASP A 85 12.96 7.32 -2.22
CA ASP A 85 12.43 8.17 -3.27
C ASP A 85 11.35 7.44 -4.10
N MET A 86 10.42 8.23 -4.62
CA MET A 86 9.30 7.79 -5.45
C MET A 86 9.77 7.04 -6.71
N GLY A 87 10.90 7.46 -7.30
CA GLY A 87 11.50 6.77 -8.44
C GLY A 87 11.96 5.35 -8.09
N PHE A 88 12.58 5.19 -6.92
CA PHE A 88 13.05 3.89 -6.44
C PHE A 88 11.87 2.98 -6.05
N CYS A 89 10.82 3.52 -5.42
CA CYS A 89 9.57 2.78 -5.21
C CYS A 89 8.99 2.25 -6.53
N GLY A 90 8.96 3.07 -7.57
CA GLY A 90 8.52 2.68 -8.90
C GLY A 90 9.33 1.52 -9.47
N GLN A 91 10.66 1.59 -9.40
CA GLN A 91 11.56 0.52 -9.85
C GLN A 91 11.34 -0.78 -9.07
N LEU A 92 11.21 -0.68 -7.75
CA LEU A 92 11.01 -1.84 -6.88
C LEU A 92 9.67 -2.53 -7.19
N MET A 93 8.60 -1.76 -7.32
CA MET A 93 7.28 -2.27 -7.69
C MET A 93 7.25 -2.82 -9.13
N ALA A 94 8.07 -2.28 -10.05
CA ALA A 94 8.22 -2.81 -11.41
C ALA A 94 8.82 -4.21 -11.42
N SER A 95 9.89 -4.40 -10.62
CA SER A 95 10.60 -5.68 -10.54
C SER A 95 9.72 -6.84 -10.04
N THR A 96 8.65 -6.52 -9.30
CA THR A 96 7.76 -7.51 -8.68
C THR A 96 6.46 -7.73 -9.48
N GLY A 97 6.21 -6.98 -10.55
CA GLY A 97 5.21 -7.30 -11.58
C GLY A 97 3.72 -7.24 -11.18
N HIS A 98 3.35 -6.56 -10.10
CA HIS A 98 1.97 -6.57 -9.61
C HIS A 98 1.04 -5.54 -10.27
N PRO A 99 -0.27 -5.81 -10.33
CA PRO A 99 -1.26 -4.89 -10.90
C PRO A 99 -1.24 -3.48 -10.32
N ALA A 100 -0.90 -3.30 -9.04
CA ALA A 100 -0.79 -1.97 -8.41
C ALA A 100 0.30 -1.09 -9.05
N HIS A 101 1.44 -1.70 -9.41
CA HIS A 101 2.48 -1.01 -10.18
C HIS A 101 1.96 -0.59 -11.55
N MET A 102 1.32 -1.53 -12.25
CA MET A 102 0.76 -1.27 -13.57
C MET A 102 -0.37 -0.23 -13.52
N PHE A 103 -1.18 -0.26 -12.46
CA PHE A 103 -2.24 0.70 -12.19
C PHE A 103 -1.66 2.10 -12.06
N LEU A 104 -0.67 2.30 -11.17
CA LEU A 104 -0.01 3.59 -10.96
C LEU A 104 0.71 4.09 -12.23
N LEU A 105 1.43 3.21 -12.92
CA LEU A 105 2.15 3.55 -14.16
C LEU A 105 1.20 3.99 -15.29
N LYS A 106 0.03 3.34 -15.38
CA LYS A 106 -1.00 3.63 -16.40
C LYS A 106 -2.07 4.60 -15.90
N MET A 107 -1.86 5.29 -14.79
CA MET A 107 -2.81 6.30 -14.32
C MET A 107 -2.99 7.36 -15.40
N PRO A 108 -4.23 7.53 -15.94
CA PRO A 108 -4.48 8.62 -16.87
C PRO A 108 -4.54 9.94 -16.11
N ALA A 109 -4.10 11.03 -16.75
CA ALA A 109 -4.35 12.38 -16.23
C ALA A 109 -5.86 12.63 -16.13
N ALA A 110 -6.31 13.26 -15.05
CA ALA A 110 -7.74 13.54 -14.85
C ALA A 110 -8.33 14.36 -16.01
N GLY A 111 -9.33 13.78 -16.68
CA GLY A 111 -10.14 14.53 -17.65
C GLY A 111 -11.04 15.56 -16.96
N PRO A 112 -11.81 16.38 -17.73
CA PRO A 112 -12.68 17.44 -17.19
C PRO A 112 -13.68 16.94 -16.13
N ASP A 113 -14.06 15.67 -16.22
CA ASP A 113 -15.00 15.00 -15.33
C ASP A 113 -14.34 13.93 -14.43
N GLY A 114 -13.03 13.65 -14.58
CA GLY A 114 -12.32 12.57 -13.89
C GLY A 114 -12.78 11.14 -14.24
N GLN A 115 -13.66 10.98 -15.24
CA GLN A 115 -14.31 9.69 -15.51
C GLN A 115 -13.32 8.62 -15.99
N ASN A 116 -12.29 9.03 -16.72
CA ASN A 116 -11.20 8.16 -17.15
C ASN A 116 -10.44 7.54 -15.96
N VAL A 117 -10.14 8.34 -14.93
CA VAL A 117 -9.50 7.85 -13.70
C VAL A 117 -10.44 6.92 -12.94
N ARG A 118 -11.72 7.28 -12.81
CA ARG A 118 -12.71 6.40 -12.14
C ARG A 118 -12.85 5.06 -12.84
N ASN A 119 -12.88 5.04 -14.17
CA ASN A 119 -12.95 3.80 -14.95
C ASN A 119 -11.70 2.93 -14.72
N HIS A 120 -10.52 3.54 -14.68
CA HIS A 120 -9.25 2.85 -14.41
C HIS A 120 -9.21 2.29 -12.97
N ALA A 121 -9.62 3.07 -11.98
CA ALA A 121 -9.75 2.65 -10.58
C ALA A 121 -10.76 1.51 -10.41
N ASN A 122 -11.90 1.58 -11.10
CA ASN A 122 -12.90 0.51 -11.11
C ASN A 122 -12.33 -0.81 -11.63
N ASN A 123 -11.62 -0.77 -12.76
CA ASN A 123 -10.98 -1.94 -13.34
C ASN A 123 -9.95 -2.54 -12.38
N PHE A 124 -9.13 -1.70 -11.76
CA PHE A 124 -8.14 -2.13 -10.79
C PHE A 124 -8.76 -2.80 -9.56
N LEU A 125 -9.80 -2.21 -8.97
CA LEU A 125 -10.49 -2.82 -7.82
C LEU A 125 -11.24 -4.10 -8.18
N ASN A 126 -11.76 -4.20 -9.41
CA ASN A 126 -12.37 -5.44 -9.92
C ASN A 126 -11.33 -6.55 -10.12
N LEU A 127 -10.10 -6.23 -10.53
CA LEU A 127 -9.02 -7.22 -10.62
C LEU A 127 -8.68 -7.84 -9.25
N MET A 128 -8.91 -7.10 -8.17
CA MET A 128 -8.64 -7.53 -6.80
C MET A 128 -9.90 -8.01 -6.05
N HIS A 129 -10.96 -8.43 -6.78
CA HIS A 129 -12.22 -8.85 -6.15
C HIS A 129 -12.05 -10.03 -5.17
N SER A 130 -11.08 -10.93 -5.43
CA SER A 130 -10.77 -12.09 -4.60
C SER A 130 -10.02 -11.75 -3.31
N GLU A 131 -9.46 -10.55 -3.22
CA GLU A 131 -8.67 -10.12 -2.06
C GLU A 131 -9.58 -9.73 -0.89
N ASP A 132 -9.08 -9.93 0.33
CA ASP A 132 -9.82 -9.57 1.53
C ASP A 132 -10.01 -8.04 1.63
N ARG A 133 -11.00 -7.66 2.45
CA ARG A 133 -11.42 -6.26 2.56
C ARG A 133 -10.35 -5.36 3.18
N GLU A 134 -9.62 -5.87 4.17
CA GLU A 134 -8.63 -5.10 4.91
C GLU A 134 -7.40 -4.82 4.03
N SER A 135 -6.94 -5.82 3.30
CA SER A 135 -5.84 -5.67 2.33
C SER A 135 -6.19 -4.68 1.22
N LYS A 136 -7.41 -4.77 0.65
CA LYS A 136 -7.90 -3.78 -0.33
C LYS A 136 -7.92 -2.37 0.24
N ARG A 137 -8.45 -2.21 1.45
CA ARG A 137 -8.52 -0.92 2.13
C ARG A 137 -7.14 -0.32 2.34
N GLY A 138 -6.20 -1.10 2.87
CA GLY A 138 -4.83 -0.64 3.10
C GLY A 138 -4.13 -0.20 1.81
N LEU A 139 -4.29 -0.97 0.73
CA LEU A 139 -3.68 -0.62 -0.55
C LEU A 139 -4.30 0.65 -1.15
N VAL A 140 -5.62 0.77 -1.16
CA VAL A 140 -6.31 1.95 -1.69
C VAL A 140 -5.95 3.20 -0.90
N ASP A 141 -5.89 3.09 0.43
CA ASP A 141 -5.45 4.19 1.29
C ASP A 141 -4.03 4.65 0.93
N ALA A 142 -3.09 3.71 0.76
CA ALA A 142 -1.72 4.03 0.35
C ALA A 142 -1.64 4.64 -1.07
N VAL A 143 -2.46 4.17 -2.00
CA VAL A 143 -2.54 4.71 -3.37
C VAL A 143 -3.06 6.15 -3.38
N VAL A 144 -4.14 6.42 -2.63
CA VAL A 144 -4.71 7.78 -2.55
C VAL A 144 -3.72 8.73 -1.88
N ASP A 145 -3.05 8.31 -0.80
CA ASP A 145 -1.98 9.09 -0.16
C ASP A 145 -0.83 9.40 -1.13
N PHE A 146 -0.42 8.39 -1.90
CA PHE A 146 0.64 8.52 -2.90
C PHE A 146 0.28 9.54 -3.98
N LEU A 147 -0.92 9.44 -4.58
CA LEU A 147 -1.38 10.37 -5.60
C LEU A 147 -1.49 11.79 -5.03
N HIS A 148 -2.04 11.93 -3.83
CA HIS A 148 -2.20 13.22 -3.16
C HIS A 148 -0.85 13.92 -2.95
N LYS A 149 0.14 13.22 -2.37
CA LYS A 149 1.48 13.77 -2.09
C LYS A 149 2.31 13.98 -3.35
N SER A 150 2.01 13.27 -4.43
CA SER A 150 2.59 13.51 -5.76
C SER A 150 1.99 14.73 -6.48
N GLY A 151 1.02 15.43 -5.88
CA GLY A 151 0.34 16.58 -6.47
C GLY A 151 -0.83 16.21 -7.41
N GLN A 152 -1.09 14.93 -7.64
CA GLN A 152 -2.18 14.39 -8.46
C GLN A 152 -3.49 14.33 -7.66
N LYS A 153 -3.97 15.50 -7.20
CA LYS A 153 -5.11 15.60 -6.27
C LYS A 153 -6.44 15.21 -6.90
N GLU A 154 -6.63 15.48 -8.18
CA GLU A 154 -7.87 15.11 -8.90
C GLU A 154 -7.94 13.60 -9.13
N GLU A 155 -6.82 12.98 -9.45
CA GLU A 155 -6.69 11.54 -9.59
C GLU A 155 -6.94 10.86 -8.22
N ALA A 156 -6.33 11.37 -7.15
CA ALA A 156 -6.55 10.90 -5.78
C ALA A 156 -8.04 10.94 -5.41
N GLY A 157 -8.72 12.06 -5.71
CA GLY A 157 -10.15 12.23 -5.50
C GLY A 157 -10.99 11.21 -6.25
N SER A 158 -10.70 11.02 -7.54
CA SER A 158 -11.43 10.08 -8.40
C SER A 158 -11.26 8.62 -7.94
N VAL A 159 -10.05 8.22 -7.53
CA VAL A 159 -9.79 6.89 -6.97
C VAL A 159 -10.53 6.69 -5.66
N TRP A 160 -10.52 7.70 -4.79
CA TRP A 160 -11.21 7.68 -3.49
C TRP A 160 -12.73 7.55 -3.66
N GLU A 161 -13.35 8.29 -4.59
CA GLU A 161 -14.78 8.22 -4.87
C GLU A 161 -15.21 6.80 -5.27
N VAL A 162 -14.45 6.15 -6.16
CA VAL A 162 -14.73 4.76 -6.55
C VAL A 162 -14.61 3.81 -5.37
N ALA A 163 -13.62 4.01 -4.51
CA ALA A 163 -13.41 3.20 -3.32
C ALA A 163 -14.55 3.37 -2.29
N ALA A 164 -15.06 4.59 -2.12
CA ALA A 164 -16.22 4.89 -1.28
C ALA A 164 -17.47 4.18 -1.82
N GLN A 165 -17.74 4.28 -3.13
CA GLN A 165 -18.87 3.61 -3.79
C GLN A 165 -18.82 2.08 -3.68
N LYS A 166 -17.62 1.49 -3.76
CA LYS A 166 -17.39 0.05 -3.59
C LYS A 166 -17.33 -0.40 -2.13
N ASN A 167 -17.61 0.49 -1.18
CA ASN A 167 -17.57 0.22 0.25
C ASN A 167 -16.23 -0.38 0.71
N VAL A 168 -15.12 0.13 0.16
CA VAL A 168 -13.76 -0.26 0.59
C VAL A 168 -13.48 0.23 2.02
N PHE A 169 -14.16 1.29 2.46
CA PHE A 169 -13.98 1.98 3.74
C PHE A 169 -15.24 1.94 4.66
N PRO A 170 -15.74 0.76 5.09
CA PRO A 170 -17.02 0.61 5.82
C PRO A 170 -17.14 1.40 7.12
N ASP A 171 -16.08 1.33 7.92
CA ASP A 171 -16.05 1.86 9.28
C ASP A 171 -15.39 3.23 9.32
N ALA A 172 -14.79 3.63 8.20
CA ALA A 172 -14.18 4.92 8.03
C ALA A 172 -15.11 5.93 7.34
N LEU A 173 -16.08 5.47 6.54
CA LEU A 173 -17.03 6.31 5.83
C LEU A 173 -18.44 5.77 6.03
N ARG A 174 -19.29 6.56 6.70
CA ARG A 174 -20.73 6.27 6.79
C ARG A 174 -21.52 7.48 6.32
N GLU A 175 -22.20 7.32 5.19
CA GLU A 175 -23.22 8.26 4.75
C GLU A 175 -24.45 8.08 5.66
N LYS A 176 -24.78 9.11 6.45
CA LYS A 176 -25.96 9.06 7.35
C LYS A 176 -27.19 9.69 6.73
N SER A 177 -27.01 10.69 5.87
CA SER A 177 -28.07 11.30 5.05
C SER A 177 -27.43 12.05 3.86
N SER A 178 -28.27 12.58 2.97
CA SER A 178 -27.87 13.44 1.84
C SER A 178 -27.15 14.74 2.24
N SER A 179 -26.90 14.99 3.53
CA SER A 179 -26.38 16.27 4.02
C SER A 179 -25.19 16.15 4.96
N TYR A 180 -24.78 14.95 5.39
CA TYR A 180 -23.55 14.81 6.18
C TYR A 180 -22.96 13.40 6.17
N TRP A 181 -21.63 13.37 6.15
CA TRP A 181 -20.79 12.18 6.21
C TRP A 181 -20.18 12.02 7.60
N LEU A 182 -20.07 10.78 8.07
CA LEU A 182 -19.21 10.45 9.20
C LEU A 182 -17.90 9.86 8.68
N ILE A 183 -16.81 10.59 8.89
CA ILE A 183 -15.47 10.22 8.44
C ILE A 183 -14.59 9.93 9.66
N ASN A 184 -14.08 8.70 9.77
CA ASN A 184 -13.12 8.34 10.81
C ASN A 184 -11.69 8.56 10.30
N LEU A 185 -11.10 9.69 10.68
CA LEU A 185 -9.77 10.07 10.23
C LEU A 185 -8.66 9.21 10.85
N HIS A 186 -8.87 8.60 12.02
CA HIS A 186 -7.84 7.78 12.70
C HIS A 186 -7.45 6.52 11.94
N VAL A 187 -8.26 6.13 10.97
CA VAL A 187 -8.09 4.89 10.20
C VAL A 187 -7.75 5.19 8.73
N MET A 188 -7.36 6.42 8.42
CA MET A 188 -6.95 6.87 7.09
C MET A 188 -5.55 7.47 7.16
N SER A 189 -4.79 7.33 6.07
CA SER A 189 -3.61 8.17 5.84
C SER A 189 -3.99 9.64 5.71
N GLU A 190 -3.03 10.54 5.89
CA GLU A 190 -3.22 11.98 5.80
C GLU A 190 -3.78 12.40 4.42
N GLY A 191 -3.20 11.91 3.32
CA GLY A 191 -3.66 12.23 1.98
C GLY A 191 -5.06 11.70 1.69
N THR A 192 -5.41 10.51 2.17
CA THR A 192 -6.78 9.99 2.07
C THR A 192 -7.76 10.81 2.89
N ALA A 193 -7.40 11.20 4.12
CA ALA A 193 -8.23 12.03 4.98
C ALA A 193 -8.54 13.39 4.34
N ILE A 194 -7.52 14.07 3.81
CA ILE A 194 -7.67 15.37 3.13
C ILE A 194 -8.53 15.20 1.86
N THR A 195 -8.27 14.16 1.08
CA THR A 195 -9.04 13.87 -0.14
C THR A 195 -10.51 13.58 0.18
N ALA A 196 -10.79 12.79 1.22
CA ALA A 196 -12.14 12.48 1.68
C ALA A 196 -12.89 13.75 2.11
N LEU A 197 -12.25 14.61 2.92
CA LEU A 197 -12.84 15.88 3.35
C LEU A 197 -13.12 16.80 2.16
N SER A 198 -12.16 16.94 1.24
CA SER A 198 -12.32 17.78 0.04
C SER A 198 -13.47 17.33 -0.86
N ARG A 199 -13.79 16.04 -0.91
CA ARG A 199 -14.84 15.48 -1.77
C ARG A 199 -16.21 15.38 -1.11
N THR A 200 -16.26 15.40 0.22
CA THR A 200 -17.51 15.31 0.97
C THR A 200 -18.03 16.65 1.48
N LEU A 201 -17.17 17.66 1.55
CA LEU A 201 -17.51 19.03 1.99
C LEU A 201 -17.65 20.03 0.83
N ALA A 202 -17.39 19.60 -0.42
CA ALA A 202 -17.60 20.39 -1.63
C ALA A 202 -19.02 20.22 -2.16
#